data_AF-A0A2K8VEF6-F1
#
_entry.id   AF-A0A2K8VEF6-F1
#
_cell.length_a   1.000
_cell.length_b   1.000
_cell.length_c   1.000
_cell.angle_alpha   90.00
_cell.angle_beta   90.00
_cell.angle_gamma   90.00
#
_symmetry.space_group_name_H-M   'P 1'
#
loop_
_entity.id
_entity.type
_entity.pdbx_description
1 polymer ?
#
loop_
_entity_poly.entity_id
_entity_poly.type
_entity_poly.pdbx_seq_one_letter_code
_entity_poly.pdbx_strand_id
1 'polypeptide(L)'
;MGISQNREGSLFYSTVEKTESTYKINIDIFEVGKIEYIEIQLVDENKNELASDMAQLILRKGKYFLSYKDKEKPVYPENIDLALKNEYNDINYPQINIKLYDANLRILDYSQTVFY
;
A
#
# COMPACT_ATOMS: atom_id res chain seq x y z
N MET A 1 12.19 -10.34 16.35
CA MET A 1 12.32 -8.90 16.62
C MET A 1 11.12 -8.23 15.98
N GLY A 2 10.19 -7.72 16.79
CA GLY A 2 8.93 -7.14 16.30
C GLY A 2 9.15 -5.70 15.87
N ILE A 3 8.85 -5.38 14.61
CA ILE A 3 8.82 -4.01 14.12
C ILE A 3 7.63 -3.34 14.82
N SER A 4 7.95 -2.41 15.73
CA SER A 4 6.98 -1.54 16.38
C SER A 4 6.46 -0.53 15.35
N GLN A 5 5.44 -0.88 14.58
CA GLN A 5 4.60 0.13 13.93
C GLN A 5 3.88 0.90 15.04
N ASN A 6 3.86 2.24 14.97
CA ASN A 6 3.06 3.08 15.87
C ASN A 6 1.62 2.54 15.86
N ARG A 7 1.16 1.97 16.98
CA ARG A 7 -0.10 1.20 17.07
C ARG A 7 -1.30 2.04 17.47
N GLU A 8 -1.09 3.25 17.98
CA GLU A 8 -2.18 4.15 18.40
C GLU A 8 -2.40 5.22 17.33
N GLY A 9 -3.56 5.15 16.64
CA GLY A 9 -4.00 6.16 15.67
C GLY A 9 -3.89 5.77 14.19
N SER A 10 -3.35 4.60 13.87
CA SER A 10 -3.21 4.15 12.48
C SER A 10 -4.54 3.70 11.89
N LEU A 11 -4.81 4.11 10.66
CA LEU A 11 -6.02 3.81 9.90
C LEU A 11 -5.96 2.43 9.22
N PHE A 12 -4.77 1.85 9.11
CA PHE A 12 -4.55 0.55 8.48
C PHE A 12 -3.34 -0.20 9.02
N TYR A 13 -3.33 -1.50 8.76
CA TYR A 13 -2.12 -2.33 8.81
C TYR A 13 -1.81 -2.85 7.41
N SER A 14 -0.54 -3.17 7.20
CA SER A 14 -0.09 -3.76 5.95
C SER A 14 1.01 -4.77 6.16
N THR A 15 0.99 -5.84 5.38
CA THR A 15 2.09 -6.79 5.27
C THR A 15 2.66 -6.76 3.86
N VAL A 16 3.98 -6.95 3.76
CA VAL A 16 4.69 -6.95 2.48
C VAL A 16 5.60 -8.17 2.40
N GLU A 17 5.37 -9.01 1.40
CA GLU A 17 6.20 -10.17 1.07
C GLU A 17 6.99 -9.84 -0.21
N LYS A 18 8.33 -9.89 -0.12
CA LYS A 18 9.21 -9.79 -1.29
C LYS A 18 9.40 -11.17 -1.91
N THR A 19 9.11 -11.29 -3.20
CA THR A 19 9.52 -12.42 -4.04
C THR A 19 10.61 -11.98 -5.01
N GLU A 20 11.13 -12.93 -5.82
CA GLU A 20 12.13 -12.65 -6.85
C GLU A 20 11.68 -11.59 -7.88
N SER A 21 10.38 -11.40 -8.09
CA SER A 21 9.86 -10.55 -9.18
C SER A 21 8.77 -9.58 -8.75
N THR A 22 8.30 -9.65 -7.50
CA THR A 22 7.14 -8.87 -7.05
C THR A 22 7.19 -8.61 -5.55
N TYR A 23 6.75 -7.43 -5.14
CA TYR A 23 6.33 -7.15 -3.77
C TYR A 23 4.83 -7.40 -3.68
N LYS A 24 4.42 -8.45 -2.96
CA LYS A 24 3.02 -8.73 -2.66
C LYS A 24 2.64 -7.97 -1.40
N ILE A 25 1.56 -7.22 -1.47
CA ILE A 25 1.14 -6.30 -0.43
C ILE A 25 -0.30 -6.61 -0.07
N ASN A 26 -0.52 -6.82 1.22
CA ASN A 26 -1.85 -7.00 1.78
C ASN A 26 -2.11 -5.87 2.78
N ILE A 27 -3.30 -5.27 2.70
CA ILE A 27 -3.68 -4.08 3.45
C ILE A 27 -5.03 -4.31 4.13
N ASP A 28 -5.07 -4.02 5.43
CA ASP A 28 -6.25 -4.11 6.29
C ASP A 28 -6.61 -2.71 6.77
N ILE A 29 -7.72 -2.15 6.29
CA ILE A 29 -8.18 -0.79 6.61
C ILE A 29 -9.27 -0.83 7.68
N PHE A 30 -9.06 -0.15 8.80
CA PHE A 30 -10.02 -0.07 9.92
C PHE A 30 -11.01 1.08 9.77
N GLU A 31 -10.58 2.22 9.20
CA GLU A 31 -11.42 3.41 9.03
C GLU A 31 -11.51 3.86 7.57
N VAL A 32 -12.28 3.11 6.79
CA VAL A 32 -12.45 3.29 5.33
C VAL A 32 -13.12 4.59 4.89
N GLY A 33 -13.92 5.23 5.75
CA GLY A 33 -14.83 6.31 5.34
C GLY A 33 -14.15 7.58 4.81
N LYS A 34 -12.84 7.72 5.01
CA LYS A 34 -12.05 8.90 4.58
C LYS A 34 -11.06 8.57 3.45
N ILE A 35 -10.90 7.28 3.10
CA ILE A 35 -9.83 6.82 2.22
C ILE A 35 -10.39 6.62 0.80
N GLU A 36 -9.77 7.27 -0.17
CA GLU A 36 -10.11 7.13 -1.59
C GLU A 36 -8.97 6.54 -2.42
N TYR A 37 -7.71 6.73 -2.00
CA TYR A 37 -6.57 6.18 -2.74
C TYR A 37 -5.58 5.47 -1.83
N ILE A 38 -4.94 4.46 -2.41
CA ILE A 38 -3.86 3.68 -1.81
C ILE A 38 -2.70 3.75 -2.79
N GLU A 39 -1.58 4.31 -2.37
CA GLU A 39 -0.35 4.31 -3.18
C GLU A 39 0.65 3.34 -2.57
N ILE A 40 1.36 2.63 -3.45
CA ILE A 40 2.51 1.82 -3.10
C ILE A 40 3.71 2.41 -3.82
N GLN A 41 4.77 2.69 -3.07
CA GLN A 41 6.04 3.16 -3.62
C GLN A 41 7.17 2.20 -3.26
N LEU A 42 7.99 1.85 -4.25
CA LEU A 42 9.31 1.29 -4.04
C LEU A 42 10.32 2.43 -4.02
N VAL A 43 11.09 2.51 -2.94
CA VAL A 43 12.18 3.48 -2.79
C VAL A 43 13.50 2.80 -2.44
N ASP A 44 14.60 3.46 -2.79
CA ASP A 44 15.96 3.04 -2.39
C ASP A 44 16.31 3.47 -0.94
N GLU A 45 17.53 3.14 -0.51
CA GLU A 45 18.06 3.52 0.80
C GLU A 45 18.11 5.03 1.05
N ASN A 46 18.20 5.84 -0.02
CA ASN A 46 18.22 7.30 0.00
C ASN A 46 16.83 7.91 -0.15
N LYS A 47 15.77 7.10 -0.12
CA LYS A 47 14.37 7.51 -0.31
C LYS A 47 14.04 8.03 -1.71
N ASN A 48 14.85 7.72 -2.72
CA ASN A 48 14.51 8.00 -4.10
C ASN A 48 13.42 7.03 -4.57
N GLU A 49 12.36 7.56 -5.18
CA GLU A 49 11.30 6.74 -5.78
C GLU A 49 11.80 6.03 -7.03
N LEU A 50 11.63 4.71 -7.06
CA LEU A 50 12.03 3.84 -8.17
C LEU A 50 10.82 3.35 -8.97
N ALA A 51 9.70 3.11 -8.28
CA ALA A 51 8.43 2.75 -8.88
C ALA A 51 7.28 3.15 -7.94
N SER A 52 6.13 3.51 -8.51
CA SER A 52 4.89 3.75 -7.76
C SER A 52 3.70 3.21 -8.54
N ASP A 53 2.72 2.68 -7.82
CA ASP A 53 1.41 2.32 -8.34
C ASP A 53 0.33 2.86 -7.39
N MET A 54 -0.75 3.42 -7.95
CA MET A 54 -1.89 3.95 -7.19
C MET A 54 -3.17 3.17 -7.50
N ALA A 55 -3.89 2.79 -6.45
CA ALA A 55 -5.21 2.18 -6.52
C ALA A 55 -6.27 3.15 -5.99
N GLN A 56 -7.46 3.13 -6.58
CA GLN A 56 -8.61 3.89 -6.09
C GLN A 56 -9.60 2.95 -5.38
N LEU A 57 -9.99 3.30 -4.16
CA LEU A 57 -11.04 2.63 -3.39
C LEU A 57 -12.37 3.37 -3.60
N ILE A 58 -13.38 2.67 -4.12
CA ILE A 58 -14.65 3.26 -4.54
C ILE A 58 -15.80 2.57 -3.80
N LEU A 59 -16.61 3.34 -3.08
CA LEU A 59 -17.83 2.85 -2.45
C LEU A 59 -19.02 2.98 -3.40
N ARG A 60 -19.61 1.86 -3.83
CA ARG A 60 -20.84 1.85 -4.66
C ARG A 60 -21.86 0.90 -4.05
N LYS A 61 -23.07 1.42 -3.78
CA LYS A 61 -24.20 0.63 -3.25
C LYS A 61 -23.82 -0.19 -2.00
N GLY A 62 -23.02 0.40 -1.10
CA GLY A 62 -22.57 -0.23 0.14
C GLY A 62 -21.46 -1.28 -0.01
N LYS A 63 -20.87 -1.44 -1.20
CA LYS A 63 -19.74 -2.35 -1.46
C LYS A 63 -18.52 -1.56 -1.92
N TYR A 64 -17.35 -2.00 -1.47
CA TYR A 64 -16.08 -1.44 -1.90
C TYR A 64 -15.58 -2.12 -3.16
N PHE A 65 -15.06 -1.31 -4.07
CA PHE A 65 -14.41 -1.72 -5.29
C PHE A 65 -13.02 -1.10 -5.32
N LEU A 66 -12.04 -1.85 -5.79
CA LEU A 66 -10.69 -1.38 -6.00
C LEU A 66 -10.44 -1.28 -7.49
N SER A 67 -10.16 -0.09 -7.97
CA SER A 67 -9.66 0.16 -9.32
C SER A 67 -8.13 0.18 -9.27
N TYR A 68 -7.49 -0.76 -9.95
CA TYR A 68 -6.04 -0.95 -9.95
C TYR A 68 -5.58 -1.55 -11.28
N LYS A 69 -4.60 -0.94 -11.95
CA LYS A 69 -4.04 -1.43 -13.24
C LYS A 69 -5.12 -1.73 -14.28
N ASP A 70 -5.99 -0.74 -14.52
CA ASP A 70 -7.12 -0.80 -15.46
C ASP A 70 -8.16 -1.89 -15.16
N LYS A 71 -8.13 -2.47 -13.96
CA LYS A 71 -9.09 -3.48 -13.50
C LYS A 71 -9.81 -2.98 -12.26
N GLU A 72 -11.13 -3.05 -12.30
CA GLU A 72 -11.96 -2.87 -11.12
C GLU A 72 -12.41 -4.23 -10.58
N LYS A 73 -12.22 -4.48 -9.29
CA LYS A 73 -12.73 -5.68 -8.61
C LYS A 73 -13.39 -5.32 -7.29
N PRO A 74 -14.45 -6.03 -6.86
CA PRO A 74 -14.95 -5.90 -5.49
C PRO A 74 -13.86 -6.34 -4.50
N VAL A 75 -13.76 -5.64 -3.37
CA VAL A 75 -12.81 -5.96 -2.30
C VAL A 75 -13.46 -5.84 -0.93
N TYR A 76 -12.86 -6.50 0.05
CA TYR A 76 -13.12 -6.23 1.46
C TYR A 76 -12.01 -5.32 1.99
N PRO A 77 -12.32 -4.26 2.73
CA PRO A 77 -11.29 -3.36 3.25
C PRO A 77 -10.25 -4.02 4.16
N GLU A 78 -10.64 -5.09 4.84
CA GLU A 78 -9.81 -5.93 5.71
C GLU A 78 -9.04 -7.01 4.95
N ASN A 79 -8.96 -6.90 3.61
CA ASN A 79 -8.20 -7.83 2.77
C ASN A 79 -7.99 -7.25 1.36
N ILE A 80 -7.19 -6.18 1.25
CA ILE A 80 -6.85 -5.56 -0.03
C ILE A 80 -5.50 -6.08 -0.51
N ASP A 81 -5.52 -6.89 -1.57
CA ASP A 81 -4.31 -7.40 -2.21
C ASP A 81 -3.88 -6.53 -3.39
N LEU A 82 -2.64 -6.05 -3.30
CA LEU A 82 -1.92 -5.28 -4.31
C LEU A 82 -0.57 -5.92 -4.62
N ALA A 83 0.01 -5.54 -5.75
CA ALA A 83 1.30 -6.06 -6.18
C ALA A 83 2.07 -5.01 -6.98
N LEU A 84 3.31 -4.77 -6.56
CA LEU A 84 4.27 -3.91 -7.26
C LEU A 84 5.37 -4.79 -7.85
N LYS A 85 5.70 -4.57 -9.12
CA LYS A 85 6.74 -5.37 -9.79
C LYS A 85 8.11 -5.01 -9.18
N ASN A 86 8.90 -6.03 -8.88
CA ASN A 86 10.26 -5.86 -8.39
C ASN A 86 11.22 -5.87 -9.58
N GLU A 87 11.37 -4.72 -10.23
CA GLU A 87 12.31 -4.56 -11.37
C GLU A 87 13.73 -4.22 -10.91
N TYR A 88 13.90 -3.90 -9.64
CA TYR A 88 15.14 -3.41 -9.05
C TYR A 88 15.64 -4.39 -7.98
N ASN A 89 15.98 -5.62 -8.40
CA ASN A 89 16.40 -6.67 -7.46
C ASN A 89 17.75 -6.41 -6.78
N ASP A 90 18.62 -5.66 -7.44
CA ASP A 90 20.02 -5.45 -7.03
C ASP A 90 20.21 -4.22 -6.12
N ILE A 91 19.13 -3.54 -5.74
CA ILE A 91 19.23 -2.38 -4.86
C ILE A 91 19.47 -2.79 -3.41
N ASN A 92 20.36 -2.08 -2.74
CA ASN A 92 20.59 -2.24 -1.31
C ASN A 92 19.42 -1.66 -0.53
N TYR A 93 18.93 -2.44 0.43
CA TYR A 93 17.87 -2.05 1.37
C TYR A 93 16.61 -1.46 0.72
N PRO A 94 15.95 -2.18 -0.21
CA PRO A 94 14.70 -1.71 -0.80
C PRO A 94 13.65 -1.47 0.27
N GLN A 95 12.82 -0.45 0.05
CA GLN A 95 11.74 -0.12 0.97
C GLN A 95 10.44 0.04 0.23
N ILE A 96 9.38 -0.56 0.76
CA ILE A 96 8.02 -0.38 0.28
C ILE A 96 7.29 0.56 1.24
N ASN A 97 6.87 1.70 0.71
CA ASN A 97 5.97 2.62 1.40
C ASN A 97 4.55 2.38 0.92
N ILE A 98 3.60 2.36 1.83
CA ILE A 98 2.17 2.31 1.52
C ILE A 98 1.55 3.56 2.13
N LYS A 99 0.82 4.32 1.33
CA LYS A 99 0.22 5.60 1.74
C LYS A 99 -1.27 5.57 1.44
N LEU A 100 -2.06 6.01 2.40
CA LEU A 100 -3.50 6.19 2.24
C LEU A 100 -3.82 7.67 2.06
N TYR A 101 -4.72 7.96 1.14
CA TYR A 101 -5.09 9.33 0.80
C TYR A 101 -6.60 9.55 0.83
N ASP A 102 -6.99 10.78 1.10
CA ASP A 102 -8.36 11.26 0.88
C ASP A 102 -8.60 11.71 -0.58
N ALA A 103 -9.83 12.18 -0.85
CA ALA A 103 -10.26 12.71 -2.15
C ALA A 103 -9.38 13.85 -2.69
N ASN A 104 -8.71 14.59 -1.82
CA ASN A 104 -7.86 15.73 -2.17
C ASN A 104 -6.38 15.34 -2.25
N LEU A 105 -6.07 14.04 -2.27
CA LEU A 105 -4.71 13.50 -2.27
C LEU A 105 -3.88 13.97 -1.06
N ARG A 106 -4.53 14.20 0.08
CA ARG A 106 -3.83 14.43 1.35
C ARG A 106 -3.54 13.09 2.00
N ILE A 107 -2.29 12.88 2.42
CA ILE A 107 -1.90 11.67 3.17
C ILE A 107 -2.67 11.64 4.49
N LEU A 108 -3.42 10.58 4.70
CA LEU A 108 -4.14 10.31 5.94
C LEU A 108 -3.30 9.45 6.88
N ASP A 109 -2.61 8.46 6.33
CA ASP A 109 -1.74 7.56 7.06
C ASP A 109 -0.73 6.91 6.13
N TYR A 110 0.35 6.36 6.68
CA TYR A 110 1.36 5.65 5.92
C TYR A 110 2.04 4.54 6.73
N SER A 111 2.54 3.53 6.01
CA SER A 111 3.39 2.48 6.55
C SER A 111 4.64 2.32 5.68
N GLN A 112 5.68 1.74 6.28
CA GLN A 112 6.94 1.46 5.60
C GLN A 112 7.45 0.08 6.01
N THR A 113 7.93 -0.68 5.02
CA THR A 113 8.65 -1.95 5.22
C THR A 113 10.01 -1.87 4.56
N VAL A 114 11.08 -2.18 5.31
CA VAL A 114 12.47 -2.22 4.82
C VAL A 114 12.90 -3.68 4.71
N PHE A 115 13.57 -4.04 3.61
CA PHE A 115 14.12 -5.37 3.38
C PHE A 115 15.63 -5.34 3.55
N TYR A 116 16.19 -6.32 4.27
CA TYR A 116 17.63 -6.47 4.55
C TYR A 116 18.24 -7.64 3.81
#